data_AF-U1GMK1-F1
#
_entry.id   AF-U1GMK1-F1
#
_cell.length_a   1.000
_cell.length_b   1.000
_cell.length_c   1.000
_cell.angle_alpha   90.00
_cell.angle_beta   90.00
_cell.angle_gamma   90.00
#
_symmetry.space_group_name_H-M   'P 1'
#
loop_
_entity.id
_entity.type
_entity.pdbx_description
1 polymer ?
#
loop_
_entity_poly.entity_id
_entity_poly.type
_entity_poly.pdbx_seq_one_letter_code
_entity_poly.pdbx_strand_id
1 'polypeptide(L)'
;MHPVCMIAWRPARGCVRSNRTKTTDIFGLRQIFSVLVRSQQHAVRKSDAFLSITGPICRSLRQNRSPGSLRPFSTAAPLRLHQSSRSQQQIPSRAPSELAFRRSDLRPYEIKVVFGPDAPPPQLANTLLKVLHSRRVNGTLDLDLPSKLASQLKAYPSAVDDALRWLRLEYPVDEDAAILRRIEREEAGEGDEVLINRAENLGLYKPQSGLYGAKLGEEGDIFGESELEKLRKENELKAEQEQKEVDEFIEQTQQAHEEKAGALETRREDGLEVSTGSRPPNLYEKWKMRHYLSGTSKITFEEASQKGKIRRLLPSILFAATVTCASYLFALTWTPPDRSHRLLPSLPLAEATIFGIMAANLVILALWRFPPAWRMLNRYFISTPGVVTVFSNLGNTFSHQSFTHLLWNAVVLWLVGISLHEDVGRGYFLAMYLSSGVVGSVLSLSNMVLRNVLISSSLGASGAVAGVFAAYCTINPSSRITIWLLPEDLARWVSCEASSFLFFVVALEILCMTVPSMRRRGTDYVAHLGGYASGFLGGLFWRREHEPNLHSGGGWGKNRPKEPRWYEKFLGR
;
A
#
# COMPACT_ATOMS: atom_id res chain seq x y z
N MET A 1 -0.37 -20.26 -32.53
CA MET A 1 -0.84 -21.61 -32.91
C MET A 1 -1.75 -22.18 -31.83
N HIS A 2 -2.91 -22.72 -32.23
CA HIS A 2 -3.88 -23.50 -31.44
C HIS A 2 -4.58 -22.84 -30.22
N PRO A 3 -5.83 -23.25 -29.90
CA PRO A 3 -6.92 -22.27 -29.79
C PRO A 3 -7.64 -22.22 -28.43
N VAL A 4 -8.33 -21.10 -28.19
CA VAL A 4 -9.35 -20.99 -27.14
C VAL A 4 -10.68 -21.53 -27.66
N CYS A 5 -11.12 -22.67 -27.14
CA CYS A 5 -12.43 -23.22 -27.44
C CYS A 5 -13.44 -22.75 -26.38
N MET A 6 -14.34 -21.84 -26.75
CA MET A 6 -15.51 -21.50 -25.92
C MET A 6 -16.65 -22.46 -26.24
N ILE A 7 -17.03 -23.29 -25.26
CA ILE A 7 -18.23 -24.14 -25.35
C ILE A 7 -19.30 -23.54 -24.45
N ALA A 8 -20.37 -23.02 -25.06
CA ALA A 8 -21.54 -22.53 -24.35
C ALA A 8 -22.39 -23.70 -23.83
N TRP A 9 -22.88 -23.59 -22.60
CA TRP A 9 -23.88 -24.52 -22.06
C TRP A 9 -25.30 -24.06 -22.43
N ARG A 10 -25.93 -24.74 -23.39
CA ARG A 10 -27.40 -24.74 -23.51
C ARG A 10 -27.98 -25.77 -22.53
N PRO A 11 -28.99 -25.43 -21.70
CA PRO A 11 -29.67 -26.43 -20.88
C PRO A 11 -30.55 -27.33 -21.77
N ALA A 12 -30.27 -28.63 -21.79
CA ALA A 12 -31.14 -29.62 -22.43
C ALA A 12 -32.45 -29.78 -21.64
N ARG A 13 -33.56 -30.00 -22.36
CA ARG A 13 -34.89 -30.17 -21.76
C ARG A 13 -34.96 -31.49 -20.97
N GLY A 14 -35.52 -31.44 -19.77
CA GLY A 14 -35.77 -32.64 -18.98
C GLY A 14 -36.88 -33.49 -19.59
N CYS A 15 -36.72 -34.81 -19.56
CA CYS A 15 -37.80 -35.76 -19.77
C CYS A 15 -38.12 -36.45 -18.45
N VAL A 16 -39.40 -36.42 -18.05
CA VAL A 16 -39.86 -36.95 -16.76
C VAL A 16 -40.19 -38.43 -16.90
N ARG A 17 -39.70 -39.27 -15.99
CA ARG A 17 -40.39 -40.51 -15.64
C ARG A 17 -40.29 -40.77 -14.14
N SER A 18 -41.45 -40.84 -13.51
CA SER A 18 -41.59 -41.16 -12.08
C SER A 18 -41.45 -42.66 -11.84
N ASN A 19 -40.96 -43.04 -10.66
CA ASN A 19 -41.75 -43.97 -9.86
C ASN A 19 -41.58 -43.72 -8.36
N ARG A 20 -42.67 -43.91 -7.61
CA ARG A 20 -42.70 -43.87 -6.15
C ARG A 20 -42.56 -45.29 -5.61
N THR A 21 -41.78 -45.45 -4.55
CA THR A 21 -42.12 -46.33 -3.43
C THR A 21 -41.85 -45.59 -2.13
N LYS A 22 -42.68 -45.84 -1.12
CA LYS A 22 -42.62 -45.21 0.22
C LYS A 22 -42.08 -46.23 1.22
N THR A 23 -41.28 -45.77 2.20
CA THR A 23 -41.44 -46.12 3.62
C THR A 23 -40.58 -45.22 4.53
N THR A 24 -41.28 -44.46 5.38
CA THR A 24 -40.96 -44.07 6.78
C THR A 24 -39.51 -43.78 7.22
N ASP A 25 -39.28 -42.48 7.52
CA ASP A 25 -38.66 -41.93 8.75
C ASP A 25 -37.22 -42.36 9.14
N ILE A 26 -36.27 -41.44 9.30
CA ILE A 26 -36.25 -40.39 10.34
C ILE A 26 -35.97 -38.98 9.77
N PHE A 27 -36.69 -37.97 10.28
CA PHE A 27 -36.54 -36.55 9.93
C PHE A 27 -35.37 -35.87 10.65
N GLY A 28 -34.71 -34.92 9.99
CA GLY A 28 -33.69 -34.06 10.62
C GLY A 28 -32.80 -33.31 9.62
N LEU A 29 -31.89 -34.02 8.97
CA LEU A 29 -30.78 -33.39 8.21
C LEU A 29 -30.98 -33.31 6.69
N ARG A 30 -31.97 -34.00 6.11
CA ARG A 30 -32.24 -33.96 4.65
C ARG A 30 -33.06 -32.76 4.19
N GLN A 31 -33.81 -32.07 5.06
CA GLN A 31 -34.66 -30.96 4.63
C GLN A 31 -33.86 -29.70 4.25
N ILE A 32 -32.76 -29.39 4.95
CA ILE A 32 -31.93 -28.21 4.68
C ILE A 32 -31.39 -28.23 3.23
N PHE A 33 -30.94 -29.38 2.74
CA PHE A 33 -30.48 -29.53 1.35
C PHE A 33 -31.62 -29.48 0.32
N SER A 34 -32.82 -29.96 0.65
CA SER A 34 -33.96 -29.92 -0.29
C SER A 34 -34.60 -28.53 -0.44
N VAL A 35 -34.53 -27.68 0.60
CA VAL A 35 -35.03 -26.30 0.56
C VAL A 35 -34.11 -25.40 -0.28
N LEU A 36 -32.78 -25.56 -0.16
CA LEU A 36 -31.82 -24.81 -1.00
C LEU A 36 -31.87 -25.20 -2.48
N VAL A 37 -32.27 -26.42 -2.83
CA VAL A 37 -32.45 -26.84 -4.24
C VAL A 37 -33.81 -26.39 -4.82
N ARG A 38 -34.82 -26.14 -3.98
CA ARG A 38 -36.15 -25.65 -4.44
C ARG A 38 -36.29 -24.14 -4.53
N SER A 39 -35.53 -23.33 -3.78
CA SER A 39 -35.61 -21.86 -3.90
C SER A 39 -35.09 -21.33 -5.25
N GLN A 40 -34.29 -22.11 -5.98
CA GLN A 40 -33.82 -21.80 -7.34
C GLN A 40 -34.89 -21.93 -8.44
N GLN A 41 -36.07 -22.52 -8.17
CA GLN A 41 -37.09 -22.80 -9.20
C GLN A 41 -38.35 -21.92 -9.15
N HIS A 42 -38.45 -20.95 -8.23
CA HIS A 42 -39.63 -20.09 -8.08
C HIS A 42 -39.41 -18.58 -8.26
N ALA A 43 -38.24 -18.17 -8.76
CA ALA A 43 -37.89 -16.75 -8.98
C ALA A 43 -37.92 -16.29 -10.46
N VAL A 44 -38.51 -17.08 -11.37
CA VAL A 44 -38.65 -16.71 -12.80
C VAL A 44 -40.09 -16.96 -13.29
N ARG A 45 -41.04 -16.15 -12.77
CA ARG A 45 -42.30 -15.80 -13.45
C ARG A 45 -43.13 -14.81 -12.60
N LYS A 46 -42.96 -13.51 -12.89
CA LYS A 46 -44.00 -12.48 -12.93
C LYS A 46 -43.34 -11.15 -13.28
N SER A 47 -43.34 -10.84 -14.57
CA SER A 47 -43.17 -9.47 -15.04
C SER A 47 -44.50 -8.70 -14.87
N ASP A 48 -44.40 -7.38 -14.82
CA ASP A 48 -45.42 -6.40 -15.22
C ASP A 48 -46.83 -6.54 -14.62
N ALA A 49 -47.01 -5.98 -13.42
CA ALA A 49 -48.18 -5.15 -13.08
C ALA A 49 -47.98 -4.50 -11.70
N PHE A 50 -47.75 -3.18 -11.65
CA PHE A 50 -48.48 -2.26 -10.79
C PHE A 50 -48.13 -0.81 -11.17
N LEU A 51 -48.98 -0.23 -12.01
CA LEU A 51 -49.04 1.20 -12.27
C LEU A 51 -49.65 1.93 -11.06
N SER A 52 -49.12 3.13 -10.80
CA SER A 52 -49.79 4.31 -10.21
C SER A 52 -50.82 4.13 -9.08
N ILE A 53 -50.62 4.84 -7.97
CA ILE A 53 -51.70 5.61 -7.31
C ILE A 53 -51.11 6.74 -6.44
N THR A 54 -51.63 7.96 -6.67
CA THR A 54 -51.57 9.20 -5.85
C THR A 54 -50.22 9.89 -5.52
N GLY A 55 -50.18 11.21 -5.80
CA GLY A 55 -49.11 12.14 -5.44
C GLY A 55 -49.47 13.06 -4.23
N PRO A 56 -49.43 14.40 -4.39
CA PRO A 56 -48.16 15.12 -4.19
C PRO A 56 -48.22 16.32 -3.22
N ILE A 57 -47.14 16.52 -2.48
CA ILE A 57 -46.84 17.68 -1.61
C ILE A 57 -45.30 17.91 -1.68
N CYS A 58 -44.74 19.08 -1.99
CA CYS A 58 -45.33 20.36 -2.41
C CYS A 58 -44.39 21.21 -3.31
N ARG A 59 -44.91 22.36 -3.73
CA ARG A 59 -44.24 23.63 -4.12
C ARG A 59 -43.34 24.17 -2.98
N SER A 60 -42.39 25.09 -3.14
CA SER A 60 -41.84 25.90 -4.24
C SER A 60 -40.46 26.41 -3.78
N LEU A 61 -39.48 26.67 -4.64
CA LEU A 61 -39.27 28.01 -5.21
C LEU A 61 -38.40 27.93 -6.46
N ARG A 62 -38.94 28.45 -7.57
CA ARG A 62 -38.21 28.69 -8.83
C ARG A 62 -37.99 30.18 -8.94
N GLN A 63 -36.76 30.65 -9.00
CA GLN A 63 -36.45 31.95 -9.58
C GLN A 63 -35.46 31.77 -10.72
N ASN A 64 -35.97 31.93 -11.94
CA ASN A 64 -35.15 32.24 -13.10
C ASN A 64 -34.52 33.62 -12.89
N ARG A 65 -33.25 33.77 -13.26
CA ARG A 65 -32.76 34.99 -13.93
C ARG A 65 -31.59 34.61 -14.83
N SER A 66 -31.74 34.87 -16.11
CA SER A 66 -30.70 34.83 -17.14
C SER A 66 -30.33 36.28 -17.52
N PRO A 67 -29.38 36.55 -18.44
CA PRO A 67 -28.22 37.36 -18.13
C PRO A 67 -28.41 38.85 -18.45
N GLY A 68 -27.95 39.72 -17.55
CA GLY A 68 -27.85 41.16 -17.80
C GLY A 68 -26.53 41.50 -18.48
N SER A 69 -26.57 42.06 -19.69
CA SER A 69 -25.38 42.64 -20.32
C SER A 69 -25.17 44.07 -19.81
N LEU A 70 -23.93 44.40 -19.46
CA LEU A 70 -23.47 45.79 -19.35
C LEU A 70 -22.11 45.90 -20.05
N ARG A 71 -21.98 46.93 -20.89
CA ARG A 71 -20.79 47.26 -21.67
C ARG A 71 -19.84 48.19 -20.86
N PRO A 72 -18.58 48.35 -21.31
CA PRO A 72 -17.49 48.68 -20.38
C PRO A 72 -17.30 50.18 -20.17
N PHE A 73 -16.67 50.53 -19.05
CA PHE A 73 -15.96 51.79 -18.89
C PHE A 73 -14.47 51.62 -19.19
N SER A 74 -14.07 52.14 -20.35
CA SER A 74 -12.77 52.77 -20.55
C SER A 74 -12.66 53.97 -19.57
N THR A 75 -11.52 54.43 -19.05
CA THR A 75 -10.10 54.18 -19.37
C THR A 75 -9.25 54.61 -18.17
N ALA A 76 -8.16 53.90 -17.87
CA ALA A 76 -7.00 54.47 -17.19
C ALA A 76 -5.74 53.78 -17.73
N ALA A 77 -4.77 54.56 -18.23
CA ALA A 77 -3.57 54.02 -18.86
C ALA A 77 -2.59 53.45 -17.81
N PRO A 78 -1.81 52.40 -18.16
CA PRO A 78 -0.93 51.75 -17.20
C PRO A 78 0.32 52.60 -16.92
N LEU A 79 0.61 52.81 -15.63
CA LEU A 79 1.96 53.17 -15.22
C LEU A 79 2.89 51.99 -15.50
N ARG A 80 3.79 52.17 -16.48
CA ARG A 80 4.88 51.23 -16.73
C ARG A 80 5.86 51.25 -15.55
N LEU A 81 5.64 50.37 -14.58
CA LEU A 81 6.70 50.00 -13.65
C LEU A 81 7.77 49.23 -14.45
N HIS A 82 8.93 49.87 -14.60
CA HIS A 82 10.08 49.24 -15.22
C HIS A 82 10.50 48.05 -14.37
N GLN A 83 10.50 46.84 -14.95
CA GLN A 83 11.22 45.71 -14.38
C GLN A 83 12.72 46.02 -14.45
N SER A 84 13.27 46.61 -13.39
CA SER A 84 14.71 46.59 -13.17
C SER A 84 15.12 45.16 -12.86
N SER A 85 16.00 44.61 -13.69
CA SER A 85 16.57 43.29 -13.49
C SER A 85 17.28 43.24 -12.14
N ARG A 86 16.91 42.26 -11.30
CA ARG A 86 17.61 41.93 -10.05
C ARG A 86 19.08 41.65 -10.34
N SER A 87 19.96 42.62 -10.11
CA SER A 87 21.37 42.37 -9.88
C SER A 87 21.54 42.02 -8.41
N GLN A 88 21.98 40.78 -8.12
CA GLN A 88 22.45 40.43 -6.79
C GLN A 88 23.73 41.23 -6.50
N GLN A 89 23.62 42.34 -5.78
CA GLN A 89 24.78 42.92 -5.12
C GLN A 89 24.83 42.35 -3.70
N GLN A 90 25.73 41.37 -3.52
CA GLN A 90 26.19 40.99 -2.19
C GLN A 90 26.65 42.26 -1.46
N ILE A 91 26.16 42.49 -0.24
CA ILE A 91 26.74 43.48 0.67
C ILE A 91 28.22 43.12 0.81
N PRO A 92 29.16 43.93 0.31
CA PRO A 92 30.56 43.54 0.36
C PRO A 92 31.04 43.67 1.80
N SER A 93 31.49 42.56 2.39
CA SER A 93 32.40 42.57 3.54
C SER A 93 33.78 43.06 3.09
N ARG A 94 33.83 44.29 2.56
CA ARG A 94 35.01 44.86 1.91
C ARG A 94 36.08 45.17 2.95
N ALA A 95 37.25 44.59 2.72
CA ALA A 95 38.46 44.87 3.47
C ALA A 95 38.80 46.38 3.41
N PRO A 96 39.58 46.92 4.38
CA PRO A 96 39.86 48.37 4.48
C PRO A 96 40.65 48.99 3.30
N SER A 97 40.90 48.24 2.22
CA SER A 97 41.56 48.69 0.99
C SER A 97 40.75 49.69 0.15
N GLU A 98 39.42 49.80 0.35
CA GLU A 98 38.58 50.73 -0.42
C GLU A 98 38.21 52.03 0.32
N LEU A 99 38.80 52.28 1.49
CA LEU A 99 38.60 53.51 2.28
C LEU A 99 39.45 54.70 1.78
N ALA A 100 39.88 54.68 0.52
CA ALA A 100 40.96 55.51 0.00
C ALA A 100 40.45 56.70 -0.85
N PHE A 101 40.36 57.88 -0.23
CA PHE A 101 40.17 59.15 -0.95
C PHE A 101 41.44 59.62 -1.71
N ARG A 102 42.59 58.99 -1.43
CA ARG A 102 43.89 59.26 -2.07
C ARG A 102 44.65 57.95 -2.26
N ARG A 103 45.41 57.84 -3.36
CA ARG A 103 46.23 56.63 -3.68
C ARG A 103 47.43 56.41 -2.77
N SER A 104 47.81 57.41 -1.97
CA SER A 104 48.96 57.37 -1.07
C SER A 104 48.66 58.14 0.22
N ASP A 105 49.19 57.64 1.34
CA ASP A 105 49.07 58.27 2.65
C ASP A 105 49.77 59.64 2.69
N LEU A 106 49.26 60.55 3.52
CA LEU A 106 49.85 61.86 3.75
C LEU A 106 51.25 61.72 4.37
N ARG A 107 52.20 62.51 3.88
CA ARG A 107 53.57 62.55 4.41
C ARG A 107 53.59 63.23 5.79
N PRO A 108 54.56 62.93 6.68
CA PRO A 108 54.56 63.47 8.05
C PRO A 108 54.52 65.00 8.16
N TYR A 109 55.03 65.74 7.18
CA TYR A 109 54.91 67.20 7.14
C TYR A 109 53.51 67.67 6.71
N GLU A 110 52.85 66.97 5.78
CA GLU A 110 51.48 67.25 5.33
C GLU A 110 50.50 67.06 6.50
N ILE A 111 50.73 66.04 7.33
CA ILE A 111 49.92 65.75 8.53
C ILE A 111 50.01 66.90 9.56
N LYS A 112 51.18 67.52 9.75
CA LYS A 112 51.31 68.70 10.63
C LYS A 112 50.59 69.94 10.10
N VAL A 113 50.36 70.03 8.79
CA VAL A 113 49.52 71.09 8.20
C VAL A 113 48.03 70.83 8.45
N VAL A 114 47.61 69.55 8.48
CA VAL A 114 46.20 69.15 8.73
C VAL A 114 45.82 69.23 10.21
N PHE A 115 46.67 68.73 11.12
CA PHE A 115 46.36 68.56 12.54
C PHE A 115 47.09 69.56 13.47
N GLY A 116 47.88 70.48 12.91
CA GLY A 116 48.61 71.48 13.68
C GLY A 116 49.79 70.92 14.49
N PRO A 117 50.18 71.56 15.61
CA PRO A 117 51.35 71.17 16.40
C PRO A 117 51.18 69.83 17.11
N ASP A 118 49.97 69.54 17.62
CA ASP A 118 49.64 68.34 18.41
C ASP A 118 49.16 67.17 17.53
N ALA A 119 49.80 67.01 16.36
CA ALA A 119 49.39 66.03 15.36
C ALA A 119 49.54 64.57 15.84
N PRO A 120 48.53 63.70 15.63
CA PRO A 120 48.64 62.28 15.95
C PRO A 120 49.68 61.56 15.06
N PRO A 121 50.20 60.39 15.48
CA PRO A 121 51.20 59.64 14.71
C PRO A 121 50.75 59.37 13.26
N PRO A 122 51.66 59.38 12.26
CA PRO A 122 51.27 59.36 10.86
C PRO A 122 50.32 58.23 10.43
N GLN A 123 50.49 57.05 11.02
CA GLN A 123 49.64 55.87 10.78
C GLN A 123 48.23 56.06 11.37
N LEU A 124 48.12 56.65 12.56
CA LEU A 124 46.85 56.94 13.24
C LEU A 124 46.09 58.04 12.51
N ALA A 125 46.78 59.12 12.13
CA ALA A 125 46.25 60.25 11.38
C ALA A 125 45.64 59.82 10.03
N ASN A 126 46.38 59.05 9.23
CA ASN A 126 45.88 58.53 7.95
C ASN A 126 44.72 57.54 8.13
N THR A 127 44.74 56.71 9.19
CA THR A 127 43.62 55.81 9.50
C THR A 127 42.36 56.58 9.87
N LEU A 128 42.48 57.61 10.71
CA LEU A 128 41.37 58.49 11.10
C LEU A 128 40.74 59.17 9.88
N LEU A 129 41.56 59.77 9.00
CA LEU A 129 41.06 60.45 7.80
C LEU A 129 40.30 59.50 6.86
N LYS A 130 40.82 58.27 6.65
CA LYS A 130 40.15 57.25 5.82
C LYS A 130 38.80 56.82 6.42
N VAL A 131 38.76 56.57 7.73
CA VAL A 131 37.52 56.21 8.44
C VAL A 131 36.50 57.35 8.38
N LEU A 132 36.88 58.58 8.71
CA LEU A 132 35.96 59.73 8.66
C LEU A 132 35.46 60.00 7.24
N HIS A 133 36.33 59.98 6.23
CA HIS A 133 35.91 60.17 4.84
C HIS A 133 34.88 59.09 4.40
N SER A 134 35.14 57.81 4.71
CA SER A 134 34.20 56.73 4.40
C SER A 134 32.83 56.91 5.08
N ARG A 135 32.81 57.43 6.32
CA ARG A 135 31.57 57.69 7.07
C ARG A 135 30.77 58.86 6.51
N ARG A 136 31.45 59.92 6.08
CA ARG A 136 30.83 61.05 5.35
C ARG A 136 30.17 60.57 4.06
N VAL A 137 30.85 59.74 3.26
CA VAL A 137 30.31 59.19 2.00
C VAL A 137 29.15 58.21 2.24
N ASN A 138 29.20 57.43 3.33
CA ASN A 138 28.19 56.41 3.64
C ASN A 138 27.01 56.90 4.49
N GLY A 139 26.97 58.17 4.93
CA GLY A 139 25.92 58.67 5.82
C GLY A 139 25.97 58.05 7.23
N THR A 140 27.16 57.76 7.75
CA THR A 140 27.40 57.04 9.03
C THR A 140 28.33 57.81 9.99
N LEU A 141 28.29 59.14 9.92
CA LEU A 141 29.10 60.03 10.77
C LEU A 141 28.55 60.11 12.22
N ASP A 142 27.28 59.78 12.39
CA ASP A 142 26.53 59.59 13.65
C ASP A 142 27.02 58.43 14.53
N LEU A 143 27.73 57.46 13.94
CA LEU A 143 28.16 56.24 14.65
C LEU A 143 29.48 56.44 15.40
N ASP A 144 29.60 55.84 16.59
CA ASP A 144 30.84 55.82 17.39
C ASP A 144 32.07 55.33 16.59
N LEU A 145 33.23 55.94 16.83
CA LEU A 145 34.49 55.47 16.24
C LEU A 145 34.85 54.05 16.73
N PRO A 146 35.50 53.21 15.90
CA PRO A 146 35.88 51.86 16.31
C PRO A 146 36.67 51.88 17.63
N SER A 147 36.31 51.03 18.60
CA SER A 147 36.79 51.12 19.99
C SER A 147 38.32 51.24 20.13
N LYS A 148 39.08 50.53 19.29
CA LYS A 148 40.55 50.59 19.21
C LYS A 148 41.06 51.95 18.71
N LEU A 149 40.38 52.57 17.76
CA LEU A 149 40.72 53.91 17.24
C LEU A 149 40.31 54.99 18.26
N ALA A 150 39.12 54.87 18.84
CA ALA A 150 38.62 55.78 19.87
C ALA A 150 39.53 55.80 21.12
N SER A 151 40.06 54.65 21.56
CA SER A 151 40.98 54.60 22.70
C SER A 151 42.33 55.28 22.43
N GLN A 152 42.84 55.18 21.20
CA GLN A 152 44.10 55.83 20.78
C GLN A 152 43.95 57.35 20.61
N LEU A 153 42.75 57.83 20.23
CA LEU A 153 42.47 59.25 20.04
C LEU A 153 42.17 60.02 21.32
N LYS A 154 42.00 59.36 22.48
CA LYS A 154 41.87 60.03 23.79
C LYS A 154 43.05 60.94 24.13
N ALA A 155 44.23 60.70 23.55
CA ALA A 155 45.41 61.55 23.71
C ALA A 155 45.41 62.81 22.81
N TYR A 156 44.48 62.91 21.86
CA TYR A 156 44.43 63.94 20.80
C TYR A 156 43.00 64.45 20.60
N PRO A 157 42.44 65.24 21.54
CA PRO A 157 41.02 65.57 21.55
C PRO A 157 40.54 66.38 20.34
N SER A 158 41.36 67.25 19.75
CA SER A 158 40.96 68.06 18.57
C SER A 158 41.05 67.29 17.25
N ALA A 159 41.72 66.13 17.21
CA ALA A 159 42.11 65.49 15.96
C ALA A 159 40.93 65.07 15.08
N VAL A 160 39.76 64.75 15.66
CA VAL A 160 38.56 64.41 14.90
C VAL A 160 38.01 65.66 14.18
N ASP A 161 37.93 66.79 14.88
CA ASP A 161 37.40 68.05 14.33
C ASP A 161 38.35 68.66 13.29
N ASP A 162 39.66 68.60 13.54
CA ASP A 162 40.68 69.09 12.59
C ASP A 162 40.69 68.22 11.32
N ALA A 163 40.57 66.89 11.45
CA ALA A 163 40.40 65.97 10.33
C ALA A 163 39.11 66.25 9.53
N LEU A 164 37.97 66.46 10.20
CA LEU A 164 36.70 66.78 9.54
C LEU A 164 36.74 68.15 8.84
N ARG A 165 37.34 69.16 9.47
CA ARG A 165 37.51 70.51 8.91
C ARG A 165 38.32 70.44 7.62
N TRP A 166 39.47 69.75 7.63
CA TRP A 166 40.29 69.57 6.44
C TRP A 166 39.59 68.74 5.36
N LEU A 167 38.97 67.61 5.72
CA LEU A 167 38.24 66.76 4.78
C LEU A 167 37.06 67.48 4.11
N ARG A 168 36.37 68.40 4.80
CA ARG A 168 35.28 69.20 4.24
C ARG A 168 35.77 70.27 3.25
N LEU A 169 36.97 70.80 3.45
CA LEU A 169 37.59 71.79 2.56
C LEU A 169 38.19 71.13 1.30
N GLU A 170 38.95 70.04 1.47
CA GLU A 170 39.66 69.38 0.37
C GLU A 170 38.75 68.44 -0.45
N TYR A 171 37.80 67.78 0.23
CA TYR A 171 36.88 66.80 -0.36
C TYR A 171 35.42 67.14 -0.01
N PRO A 172 34.81 68.11 -0.71
CA PRO A 172 33.40 68.46 -0.52
C PRO A 172 32.52 67.25 -0.84
N VAL A 173 31.71 66.85 0.14
CA VAL A 173 30.73 65.77 0.06
C VAL A 173 29.47 66.30 0.73
N ASP A 174 28.34 66.09 0.07
CA ASP A 174 27.02 66.37 0.64
C ASP A 174 26.69 65.28 1.68
N GLU A 175 27.00 65.60 2.94
CA GLU A 175 26.81 64.70 4.08
C GLU A 175 25.31 64.47 4.36
N ASP A 176 24.47 65.47 4.13
CA ASP A 176 23.01 65.39 4.33
C ASP A 176 22.36 64.48 3.27
N ALA A 177 22.74 64.63 2.00
CA ALA A 177 22.31 63.71 0.94
C ALA A 177 22.84 62.28 1.14
N ALA A 178 24.02 62.10 1.74
CA ALA A 178 24.54 60.78 2.09
C ALA A 178 23.74 60.11 3.21
N ILE A 179 23.31 60.88 4.22
CA ILE A 179 22.39 60.43 5.27
C ILE A 179 21.01 60.09 4.68
N LEU A 180 20.46 60.95 3.83
CA LEU A 180 19.18 60.68 3.17
C LEU A 180 19.23 59.41 2.31
N ARG A 181 20.30 59.16 1.53
CA ARG A 181 20.48 57.89 0.79
C ARG A 181 20.71 56.67 1.69
N ARG A 182 21.08 56.84 2.95
CA ARG A 182 21.12 55.75 3.93
C ARG A 182 19.71 55.45 4.42
N ILE A 183 18.98 56.48 4.87
CA ILE A 183 17.58 56.37 5.30
C ILE A 183 16.71 55.77 4.19
N GLU A 184 16.82 56.28 2.96
CA GLU A 184 16.09 55.79 1.79
C GLU A 184 16.38 54.30 1.50
N ARG A 185 17.60 53.79 1.76
CA ARG A 185 17.90 52.34 1.63
C ARG A 185 17.35 51.51 2.80
N GLU A 186 17.40 52.06 4.01
CA GLU A 186 16.83 51.42 5.20
C GLU A 186 15.28 51.34 5.09
N GLU A 187 14.63 52.37 4.54
CA GLU A 187 13.18 52.45 4.29
C GLU A 187 12.72 51.71 3.03
N ALA A 188 13.50 51.69 1.93
CA ALA A 188 13.07 51.09 0.66
C ALA A 188 13.13 49.55 0.60
N GLY A 189 13.41 48.87 1.72
CA GLY A 189 13.09 47.44 1.88
C GLY A 189 14.22 46.50 2.30
N GLU A 190 15.47 46.96 2.46
CA GLU A 190 16.55 46.06 2.94
C GLU A 190 16.33 45.62 4.41
N GLY A 191 15.68 46.44 5.23
CA GLY A 191 15.34 46.09 6.61
C GLY A 191 14.22 45.06 6.71
N ASP A 192 13.05 45.36 6.13
CA ASP A 192 11.83 44.59 6.35
C ASP A 192 11.87 43.18 5.74
N GLU A 193 12.37 43.01 4.50
CA GLU A 193 12.50 41.67 3.90
C GLU A 193 13.41 40.77 4.75
N VAL A 194 14.53 41.32 5.25
CA VAL A 194 15.49 40.59 6.08
C VAL A 194 14.90 40.25 7.44
N LEU A 195 14.13 41.15 8.05
CA LEU A 195 13.45 40.91 9.32
C LEU A 195 12.35 39.85 9.20
N ILE A 196 11.52 39.90 8.15
CA ILE A 196 10.44 38.92 7.91
C ILE A 196 11.03 37.54 7.62
N ASN A 197 12.02 37.45 6.73
CA ASN A 197 12.71 36.20 6.41
C ASN A 197 13.44 35.62 7.64
N ARG A 198 14.05 36.47 8.48
CA ARG A 198 14.62 36.05 9.76
C ARG A 198 13.55 35.56 10.75
N ALA A 199 12.39 36.22 10.83
CA ALA A 199 11.29 35.79 11.68
C ALA A 199 10.71 34.44 11.23
N GLU A 200 10.63 34.18 9.93
CA GLU A 200 10.23 32.87 9.38
C GLU A 200 11.26 31.77 9.70
N ASN A 201 12.55 32.03 9.49
CA ASN A 201 13.62 31.09 9.84
C ASN A 201 13.70 30.78 11.35
N LEU A 202 13.31 31.74 12.20
CA LEU A 202 13.19 31.56 13.66
C LEU A 202 11.84 30.94 14.08
N GLY A 203 10.92 30.70 13.15
CA GLY A 203 9.57 30.17 13.42
C GLY A 203 8.63 31.14 14.17
N LEU A 204 9.01 32.41 14.28
CA LEU A 204 8.24 33.48 14.93
C LEU A 204 7.12 34.01 14.03
N TYR A 205 7.27 33.86 12.71
CA TYR A 205 6.29 34.23 11.70
C TYR A 205 6.03 33.06 10.76
N LYS A 206 4.76 32.88 10.35
CA LYS A 206 4.35 31.96 9.29
C LYS A 206 3.31 32.64 8.42
N PRO A 207 3.60 32.97 7.15
CA PRO A 207 2.62 33.54 6.25
C PRO A 207 1.54 32.51 5.90
N GLN A 208 0.32 32.98 5.63
CA GLN A 208 -0.82 32.12 5.36
C GLN A 208 -0.71 31.37 4.02
N SER A 209 0.11 31.88 3.10
CA SER A 209 0.53 31.27 1.83
C SER A 209 1.72 30.28 1.95
N GLY A 210 2.14 29.96 3.18
CA GLY A 210 3.18 28.95 3.46
C GLY A 210 4.58 29.54 3.66
N LEU A 211 5.17 30.15 2.62
CA LEU A 211 6.52 30.72 2.61
C LEU A 211 6.51 32.20 2.21
N TYR A 212 7.46 32.99 2.72
CA TYR A 212 7.68 34.35 2.21
C TYR A 212 8.09 34.31 0.72
N GLY A 213 7.37 35.06 -0.12
CA GLY A 213 7.53 35.01 -1.58
C GLY A 213 6.85 33.84 -2.29
N ALA A 214 5.98 33.07 -1.61
CA ALA A 214 5.04 32.18 -2.27
C ALA A 214 4.19 32.96 -3.29
N LYS A 215 3.74 32.29 -4.37
CA LYS A 215 2.90 32.92 -5.38
C LYS A 215 1.62 33.46 -4.71
N LEU A 216 1.39 34.76 -4.89
CA LEU A 216 0.07 35.34 -4.70
C LEU A 216 -0.90 34.67 -5.70
N GLY A 217 -2.21 34.74 -5.42
CA GLY A 217 -3.22 34.12 -6.27
C GLY A 217 -3.33 34.77 -7.65
N GLU A 218 -4.37 34.44 -8.40
CA GLU A 218 -4.70 35.19 -9.63
C GLU A 218 -4.92 36.68 -9.30
N GLU A 219 -4.69 37.55 -10.29
CA GLU A 219 -4.55 39.00 -10.11
C GLU A 219 -5.65 39.62 -9.22
N GLY A 220 -5.28 40.00 -8.00
CA GLY A 220 -6.17 40.65 -7.02
C GLY A 220 -6.46 39.82 -5.77
N ASP A 221 -6.10 38.53 -5.69
CA ASP A 221 -6.33 37.74 -4.48
C ASP A 221 -5.24 37.96 -3.41
N ILE A 222 -5.65 38.67 -2.35
CA ILE A 222 -4.84 39.01 -1.17
C ILE A 222 -4.44 37.75 -0.37
N PHE A 223 -5.19 36.65 -0.48
CA PHE A 223 -5.03 35.47 0.36
C PHE A 223 -4.04 34.43 -0.18
N GLY A 224 -3.52 34.60 -1.41
CA GLY A 224 -2.57 33.68 -2.05
C GLY A 224 -3.23 32.46 -2.69
N GLU A 225 -2.42 31.55 -3.26
CA GLU A 225 -2.95 30.32 -3.88
C GLU A 225 -3.53 29.37 -2.82
N SER A 226 -4.82 29.03 -2.95
CA SER A 226 -5.51 28.14 -2.00
C SER A 226 -5.05 26.69 -2.16
N GLU A 227 -4.44 26.11 -1.11
CA GLU A 227 -4.07 24.68 -1.07
C GLU A 227 -5.28 23.76 -1.28
N LEU A 228 -6.49 24.17 -0.90
CA LEU A 228 -7.72 23.39 -1.19
C LEU A 228 -8.08 23.40 -2.68
N GLU A 229 -7.80 24.49 -3.39
CA GLU A 229 -8.03 24.58 -4.82
C GLU A 229 -6.95 23.83 -5.60
N LYS A 230 -5.69 23.91 -5.18
CA LYS A 230 -4.59 23.09 -5.70
C LYS A 230 -4.87 21.60 -5.52
N LEU A 231 -5.28 21.16 -4.32
CA LEU A 231 -5.73 19.80 -4.07
C LEU A 231 -6.95 19.41 -4.93
N ARG A 232 -7.87 20.34 -5.21
CA ARG A 232 -8.99 20.08 -6.13
C ARG A 232 -8.50 19.86 -7.55
N LYS A 233 -7.66 20.76 -8.09
CA LYS A 233 -7.05 20.66 -9.42
C LYS A 233 -6.25 19.36 -9.57
N GLU A 234 -5.46 18.96 -8.56
CA GLU A 234 -4.75 17.67 -8.53
C GLU A 234 -5.70 16.47 -8.58
N ASN A 235 -6.82 16.50 -7.83
CA ASN A 235 -7.81 15.44 -7.85
C ASN A 235 -8.61 15.37 -9.17
N GLU A 236 -8.90 16.52 -9.79
CA GLU A 236 -9.55 16.62 -11.10
C GLU A 236 -8.65 16.06 -12.21
N LEU A 237 -7.39 16.51 -12.29
CA LEU A 237 -6.38 15.98 -13.22
C LEU A 237 -6.20 14.47 -13.08
N LYS A 238 -6.19 13.96 -11.84
CA LYS A 238 -6.12 12.52 -11.58
C LYS A 238 -7.38 11.78 -12.00
N ALA A 239 -8.56 12.35 -11.79
CA ALA A 239 -9.82 11.76 -12.23
C ALA A 239 -9.92 11.69 -13.77
N GLU A 240 -9.41 12.70 -14.47
CA GLU A 240 -9.27 12.68 -15.93
C GLU A 240 -8.30 11.59 -16.42
N GLN A 241 -7.14 11.45 -15.77
CA GLN A 241 -6.18 10.38 -16.08
C GLN A 241 -6.80 8.99 -15.87
N GLU A 242 -7.44 8.76 -14.72
CA GLU A 242 -8.16 7.51 -14.44
C GLU A 242 -9.32 7.25 -15.42
N GLN A 243 -9.92 8.29 -16.01
CA GLN A 243 -10.95 8.13 -17.03
C GLN A 243 -10.35 7.76 -18.40
N LYS A 244 -9.27 8.43 -18.83
CA LYS A 244 -8.54 8.11 -20.07
C LYS A 244 -8.05 6.66 -20.05
N GLU A 245 -7.44 6.20 -18.97
CA GLU A 245 -7.01 4.79 -18.83
C GLU A 245 -8.17 3.78 -18.92
N VAL A 246 -9.37 4.13 -18.43
CA VAL A 246 -10.56 3.28 -18.55
C VAL A 246 -11.09 3.25 -19.98
N ASP A 247 -11.15 4.40 -20.65
CA ASP A 247 -11.68 4.49 -22.01
C ASP A 247 -10.71 3.84 -23.03
N GLU A 248 -9.40 4.01 -22.88
CA GLU A 248 -8.37 3.26 -23.64
C GLU A 248 -8.49 1.74 -23.44
N PHE A 249 -8.70 1.28 -22.20
CA PHE A 249 -8.87 -0.14 -21.91
C PHE A 249 -10.16 -0.73 -22.52
N ILE A 250 -11.23 0.07 -22.60
CA ILE A 250 -12.48 -0.32 -23.26
C ILE A 250 -12.24 -0.48 -24.77
N GLU A 251 -11.56 0.47 -25.40
CA GLU A 251 -11.24 0.42 -26.83
C GLU A 251 -10.38 -0.81 -27.17
N GLN A 252 -9.29 -1.06 -26.43
CA GLN A 252 -8.45 -2.25 -26.59
C GLN A 252 -9.24 -3.56 -26.40
N THR A 253 -10.17 -3.58 -25.44
CA THR A 253 -11.02 -4.74 -25.18
C THR A 253 -12.02 -4.97 -26.32
N GLN A 254 -12.57 -3.90 -26.92
CA GLN A 254 -13.46 -3.99 -28.08
C GLN A 254 -12.72 -4.46 -29.33
N GLN A 255 -11.57 -3.86 -29.66
CA GLN A 255 -10.70 -4.30 -30.76
C GLN A 255 -10.33 -5.78 -30.64
N ALA A 256 -9.86 -6.23 -29.46
CA ALA A 256 -9.53 -7.64 -29.20
C ALA A 256 -10.74 -8.58 -29.14
N HIS A 257 -11.97 -8.06 -29.16
CA HIS A 257 -13.22 -8.81 -29.34
C HIS A 257 -13.60 -8.90 -30.82
N GLU A 258 -13.44 -7.80 -31.57
CA GLU A 258 -13.67 -7.71 -33.02
C GLU A 258 -12.68 -8.58 -33.81
N GLU A 259 -11.38 -8.53 -33.48
CA GLU A 259 -10.37 -9.44 -34.03
C GLU A 259 -10.75 -10.91 -33.83
N LYS A 260 -11.25 -11.26 -32.64
CA LYS A 260 -11.69 -12.63 -32.34
C LYS A 260 -12.97 -13.00 -33.06
N ALA A 261 -13.90 -12.05 -33.25
CA ALA A 261 -15.10 -12.27 -34.04
C ALA A 261 -14.72 -12.54 -35.50
N GLY A 262 -13.92 -11.68 -36.14
CA GLY A 262 -13.42 -11.86 -37.50
C GLY A 262 -12.59 -13.14 -37.67
N ALA A 263 -11.77 -13.53 -36.67
CA ALA A 263 -11.03 -14.79 -36.65
C ALA A 263 -11.91 -16.05 -36.44
N LEU A 264 -13.15 -15.88 -35.94
CA LEU A 264 -14.17 -16.94 -35.89
C LEU A 264 -15.00 -16.98 -37.17
N GLU A 265 -15.33 -15.82 -37.76
CA GLU A 265 -16.06 -15.68 -39.02
C GLU A 265 -15.26 -16.28 -40.19
N THR A 266 -13.98 -15.89 -40.33
CA THR A 266 -13.04 -16.48 -41.31
C THR A 266 -12.79 -17.99 -41.11
N ARG A 267 -13.33 -18.59 -40.05
CA ARG A 267 -13.17 -20.01 -39.71
C ARG A 267 -14.46 -20.82 -39.89
N ARG A 268 -15.56 -20.25 -40.40
CA ARG A 268 -16.87 -20.91 -40.37
C ARG A 268 -17.65 -20.87 -41.68
N GLU A 269 -18.02 -22.07 -42.15
CA GLU A 269 -19.08 -22.27 -43.16
C GLU A 269 -20.44 -22.63 -42.52
N ASP A 270 -20.45 -23.05 -41.24
CA ASP A 270 -21.68 -23.39 -40.51
C ASP A 270 -22.41 -22.14 -40.00
N GLY A 271 -23.49 -21.76 -40.68
CA GLY A 271 -24.30 -20.54 -40.48
C GLY A 271 -25.01 -20.40 -39.13
N LEU A 272 -24.25 -20.21 -38.06
CA LEU A 272 -24.75 -19.92 -36.72
C LEU A 272 -24.35 -18.49 -36.35
N GLU A 273 -25.32 -17.57 -36.48
CA GLU A 273 -25.14 -16.13 -36.24
C GLU A 273 -24.50 -15.88 -34.87
N VAL A 274 -23.30 -15.29 -34.90
CA VAL A 274 -22.68 -14.68 -33.72
C VAL A 274 -23.21 -13.26 -33.63
N SER A 275 -23.63 -12.80 -32.45
CA SER A 275 -24.16 -11.44 -32.28
C SER A 275 -23.07 -10.41 -32.58
N THR A 276 -23.15 -9.80 -33.76
CA THR A 276 -22.24 -8.77 -34.25
C THR A 276 -22.53 -7.45 -33.52
N GLY A 277 -21.58 -7.02 -32.69
CA GLY A 277 -21.67 -5.76 -31.93
C GLY A 277 -21.47 -5.96 -30.43
N SER A 278 -20.26 -5.66 -29.95
CA SER A 278 -19.99 -5.54 -28.52
C SER A 278 -20.57 -4.21 -28.01
N ARG A 279 -21.68 -4.26 -27.26
CA ARG A 279 -22.33 -3.05 -26.73
C ARG A 279 -21.34 -2.20 -25.90
N PRO A 280 -21.47 -0.87 -25.88
CA PRO A 280 -20.68 -0.04 -24.98
C PRO A 280 -20.97 -0.40 -23.50
N PRO A 281 -19.95 -0.41 -22.63
CA PRO A 281 -20.12 -0.87 -21.25
C PRO A 281 -20.97 0.10 -20.41
N ASN A 282 -21.81 -0.46 -19.54
CA ASN A 282 -22.62 0.29 -18.59
C ASN A 282 -21.77 1.02 -17.54
N LEU A 283 -22.35 2.01 -16.85
CA LEU A 283 -21.71 2.71 -15.72
C LEU A 283 -21.11 1.76 -14.66
N TYR A 284 -21.83 0.69 -14.30
CA TYR A 284 -21.33 -0.32 -13.36
C TYR A 284 -20.13 -1.13 -13.92
N GLU A 285 -20.14 -1.41 -15.22
CA GLU A 285 -19.03 -2.11 -15.90
C GLU A 285 -17.80 -1.19 -15.98
N LYS A 286 -17.96 0.09 -16.35
CA LYS A 286 -16.89 1.10 -16.29
C LYS A 286 -16.33 1.27 -14.86
N TRP A 287 -17.19 1.33 -13.84
CA TRP A 287 -16.78 1.39 -12.43
C TRP A 287 -15.97 0.17 -12.01
N LYS A 288 -16.41 -1.03 -12.42
CA LYS A 288 -15.69 -2.30 -12.19
C LYS A 288 -14.34 -2.32 -12.93
N MET A 289 -14.27 -1.80 -14.15
CA MET A 289 -13.04 -1.65 -14.95
C MET A 289 -12.04 -0.70 -14.27
N ARG A 290 -12.48 0.45 -13.75
CA ARG A 290 -11.62 1.36 -12.97
C ARG A 290 -10.96 0.65 -11.80
N HIS A 291 -11.72 -0.12 -11.02
CA HIS A 291 -11.18 -0.90 -9.91
C HIS A 291 -10.20 -1.99 -10.37
N TYR A 292 -10.51 -2.68 -11.47
CA TYR A 292 -9.63 -3.69 -12.08
C TYR A 292 -8.27 -3.09 -12.50
N LEU A 293 -8.28 -1.94 -13.20
CA LEU A 293 -7.06 -1.23 -13.58
C LEU A 293 -6.28 -0.76 -12.35
N SER A 294 -6.96 -0.17 -11.36
CA SER A 294 -6.33 0.29 -10.10
C SER A 294 -5.70 -0.83 -9.25
N GLY A 295 -6.18 -2.07 -9.44
CA GLY A 295 -5.69 -3.28 -8.78
C GLY A 295 -4.64 -4.03 -9.59
N THR A 296 -4.41 -3.66 -10.85
CA THR A 296 -3.40 -4.26 -11.73
C THR A 296 -2.06 -3.57 -11.53
N SER A 297 -0.97 -4.33 -11.40
CA SER A 297 0.37 -3.76 -11.30
C SER A 297 0.87 -3.28 -12.67
N LYS A 298 1.19 -1.98 -12.80
CA LYS A 298 1.76 -1.37 -14.03
C LYS A 298 3.25 -1.70 -14.27
N ILE A 299 3.81 -2.66 -13.52
CA ILE A 299 5.22 -3.08 -13.62
C ILE A 299 5.38 -3.94 -14.87
N THR A 300 6.31 -3.58 -15.75
CA THR A 300 6.58 -4.36 -16.98
C THR A 300 7.31 -5.66 -16.67
N PHE A 301 7.25 -6.64 -17.59
CA PHE A 301 7.99 -7.89 -17.42
C PHE A 301 9.51 -7.65 -17.33
N GLU A 302 10.04 -6.67 -18.05
CA GLU A 302 11.46 -6.31 -18.03
C GLU A 302 11.88 -5.71 -16.68
N GLU A 303 11.13 -4.72 -16.16
CA GLU A 303 11.37 -4.11 -14.85
C GLU A 303 11.21 -5.14 -13.72
N ALA A 304 10.23 -6.05 -13.86
CA ALA A 304 10.10 -7.19 -12.99
C ALA A 304 11.32 -8.11 -13.09
N SER A 305 11.81 -8.43 -14.29
CA SER A 305 12.92 -9.36 -14.54
C SER A 305 14.25 -8.87 -13.95
N GLN A 306 14.57 -7.58 -14.10
CA GLN A 306 15.81 -6.95 -13.59
C GLN A 306 16.02 -7.12 -12.08
N LYS A 307 14.96 -7.39 -11.28
CA LYS A 307 15.08 -7.62 -9.84
C LYS A 307 15.74 -8.98 -9.55
N GLY A 308 16.99 -8.96 -9.07
CA GLY A 308 17.76 -10.15 -8.72
C GLY A 308 17.05 -11.09 -7.73
N LYS A 309 17.27 -12.41 -7.88
CA LYS A 309 16.51 -13.48 -7.17
C LYS A 309 16.55 -13.34 -5.64
N ILE A 310 17.72 -13.03 -5.07
CA ILE A 310 17.90 -12.85 -3.62
C ILE A 310 17.00 -11.72 -3.09
N ARG A 311 16.91 -10.58 -3.80
CA ARG A 311 16.09 -9.41 -3.40
C ARG A 311 14.60 -9.72 -3.35
N ARG A 312 14.13 -10.75 -4.08
CA ARG A 312 12.73 -11.23 -4.04
C ARG A 312 12.49 -12.24 -2.92
N LEU A 313 13.41 -13.18 -2.75
CA LEU A 313 13.21 -14.33 -1.86
C LEU A 313 13.60 -14.03 -0.41
N LEU A 314 14.71 -13.32 -0.17
CA LEU A 314 15.23 -13.10 1.18
C LEU A 314 14.21 -12.41 2.12
N PRO A 315 13.49 -11.34 1.73
CA PRO A 315 12.48 -10.74 2.62
C PRO A 315 11.33 -11.69 2.95
N SER A 316 10.92 -12.53 2.00
CA SER A 316 9.85 -13.52 2.20
C SER A 316 10.29 -14.68 3.07
N ILE A 317 11.53 -15.17 2.91
CA ILE A 317 12.13 -16.21 3.75
C ILE A 317 12.29 -15.72 5.19
N LEU A 318 12.82 -14.51 5.39
CA LEU A 318 12.95 -13.91 6.72
C LEU A 318 11.59 -13.75 7.40
N PHE A 319 10.56 -13.34 6.66
CA PHE A 319 9.19 -13.26 7.19
C PHE A 319 8.56 -14.63 7.49
N ALA A 320 8.84 -15.66 6.69
CA ALA A 320 8.42 -17.02 7.01
C ALA A 320 9.07 -17.52 8.31
N ALA A 321 10.35 -17.22 8.51
CA ALA A 321 11.06 -17.54 9.74
C ALA A 321 10.49 -16.77 10.94
N THR A 322 10.21 -15.47 10.82
CA THR A 322 9.63 -14.69 11.93
C THR A 322 8.20 -15.09 12.24
N VAL A 323 7.34 -15.35 11.25
CA VAL A 323 5.97 -15.84 11.49
C VAL A 323 5.99 -17.23 12.13
N THR A 324 6.86 -18.14 11.67
CA THR A 324 6.99 -19.49 12.25
C THR A 324 7.49 -19.41 13.70
N CYS A 325 8.53 -18.61 13.97
CA CYS A 325 9.07 -18.40 15.31
C CYS A 325 8.03 -17.76 16.25
N ALA A 326 7.38 -16.68 15.82
CA ALA A 326 6.33 -16.02 16.60
C ALA A 326 5.14 -16.95 16.89
N SER A 327 4.76 -17.79 15.92
CA SER A 327 3.69 -18.77 16.10
C SER A 327 4.07 -19.89 17.07
N TYR A 328 5.34 -20.32 17.08
CA TYR A 328 5.85 -21.29 18.05
C TYR A 328 5.94 -20.68 19.47
N LEU A 329 6.46 -19.46 19.61
CA LEU A 329 6.47 -18.73 20.89
C LEU A 329 5.04 -18.51 21.42
N PHE A 330 4.08 -18.23 20.53
CA PHE A 330 2.66 -18.17 20.87
C PHE A 330 2.15 -19.54 21.35
N ALA A 331 2.50 -20.64 20.71
CA ALA A 331 2.11 -21.98 21.17
C ALA A 331 2.64 -22.31 22.58
N LEU A 332 3.89 -21.97 22.87
CA LEU A 332 4.51 -22.16 24.20
C LEU A 332 3.89 -21.30 25.30
N THR A 333 3.39 -20.12 24.96
CA THR A 333 2.80 -19.15 25.93
C THR A 333 1.28 -19.18 25.98
N TRP A 334 0.62 -19.99 25.14
CA TRP A 334 -0.83 -20.02 25.03
C TRP A 334 -1.49 -20.72 26.22
N THR A 335 -2.29 -19.96 26.98
CA THR A 335 -3.22 -20.50 27.97
C THR A 335 -4.66 -20.51 27.43
N PRO A 336 -5.42 -21.60 27.64
CA PRO A 336 -6.81 -21.67 27.16
C PRO A 336 -7.72 -20.75 27.99
N PRO A 337 -8.54 -19.88 27.37
CA PRO A 337 -9.44 -18.99 28.11
C PRO A 337 -10.61 -19.75 28.73
N ASP A 338 -11.03 -19.32 29.93
CA ASP A 338 -12.24 -19.82 30.60
C ASP A 338 -13.49 -19.71 29.71
N ARG A 339 -14.46 -20.60 29.94
CA ARG A 339 -15.68 -20.64 29.12
C ARG A 339 -16.47 -19.34 29.17
N SER A 340 -16.51 -18.66 30.32
CA SER A 340 -17.16 -17.37 30.54
C SER A 340 -16.62 -16.24 29.67
N HIS A 341 -15.33 -16.29 29.30
CA HIS A 341 -14.66 -15.24 28.53
C HIS A 341 -14.68 -15.49 27.01
N ARG A 342 -15.38 -16.54 26.55
CA ARG A 342 -15.47 -16.90 25.12
C ARG A 342 -16.71 -16.25 24.50
N LEU A 343 -16.53 -15.68 23.29
CA LEU A 343 -17.65 -15.17 22.47
C LEU A 343 -18.71 -16.25 22.15
N LEU A 344 -18.30 -17.52 22.07
CA LEU A 344 -19.16 -18.67 21.81
C LEU A 344 -18.93 -19.71 22.93
N PRO A 345 -19.53 -19.52 24.12
CA PRO A 345 -19.23 -20.34 25.30
C PRO A 345 -19.78 -21.78 25.21
N SER A 346 -20.76 -22.01 24.33
CA SER A 346 -21.38 -23.31 24.06
C SER A 346 -20.56 -24.22 23.15
N LEU A 347 -19.63 -23.67 22.35
CA LEU A 347 -18.83 -24.45 21.41
C LEU A 347 -17.52 -24.97 22.03
N PRO A 348 -17.11 -26.21 21.70
CA PRO A 348 -15.75 -26.69 21.94
C PRO A 348 -14.70 -25.77 21.32
N LEU A 349 -13.52 -25.68 21.96
CA LEU A 349 -12.45 -24.76 21.52
C LEU A 349 -11.89 -25.13 20.13
N ALA A 350 -11.91 -26.41 19.77
CA ALA A 350 -11.54 -26.90 18.43
C ALA A 350 -12.49 -26.39 17.35
N GLU A 351 -13.80 -26.67 17.51
CA GLU A 351 -14.86 -26.22 16.61
C GLU A 351 -14.82 -24.69 16.44
N ALA A 352 -14.72 -23.93 17.54
CA ALA A 352 -14.62 -22.47 17.50
C ALA A 352 -13.37 -21.94 16.76
N THR A 353 -12.21 -22.62 16.88
CA THR A 353 -10.98 -22.22 16.18
C THR A 353 -11.11 -22.46 14.67
N ILE A 354 -11.66 -23.61 14.27
CA ILE A 354 -11.79 -24.01 12.88
C ILE A 354 -12.88 -23.20 12.18
N PHE A 355 -14.02 -22.96 12.84
CA PHE A 355 -15.02 -22.01 12.35
C PHE A 355 -14.46 -20.60 12.22
N GLY A 356 -13.56 -20.15 13.11
CA GLY A 356 -12.85 -18.87 12.97
C GLY A 356 -12.01 -18.80 11.70
N ILE A 357 -11.23 -19.84 11.39
CA ILE A 357 -10.44 -19.94 10.15
C ILE A 357 -11.36 -19.99 8.93
N MET A 358 -12.41 -20.80 8.95
CA MET A 358 -13.39 -20.90 7.86
C MET A 358 -14.12 -19.59 7.60
N ALA A 359 -14.51 -18.87 8.66
CA ALA A 359 -15.15 -17.56 8.57
C ALA A 359 -14.21 -16.51 7.97
N ALA A 360 -12.93 -16.47 8.38
CA ALA A 360 -11.93 -15.58 7.79
C ALA A 360 -11.78 -15.82 6.28
N ASN A 361 -11.64 -17.09 5.86
CA ASN A 361 -11.59 -17.46 4.45
C ASN A 361 -12.87 -17.08 3.69
N LEU A 362 -14.06 -17.26 4.29
CA LEU A 362 -15.35 -16.89 3.68
C LEU A 362 -15.49 -15.37 3.52
N VAL A 363 -15.05 -14.58 4.51
CA VAL A 363 -15.00 -13.12 4.43
C VAL A 363 -14.09 -12.68 3.28
N ILE A 364 -12.91 -13.28 3.12
CA ILE A 364 -11.99 -12.93 2.02
C ILE A 364 -12.56 -13.35 0.66
N LEU A 365 -13.22 -14.51 0.56
CA LEU A 365 -13.97 -14.90 -0.65
C LEU A 365 -15.10 -13.91 -0.98
N ALA A 366 -15.78 -13.35 0.03
CA ALA A 366 -16.79 -12.31 -0.15
C ALA A 366 -16.16 -10.97 -0.60
N LEU A 367 -15.01 -10.58 -0.03
CA LEU A 367 -14.25 -9.40 -0.44
C LEU A 367 -13.76 -9.51 -1.90
N TRP A 368 -13.44 -10.71 -2.39
CA TRP A 368 -13.17 -10.93 -3.82
C TRP A 368 -14.34 -10.59 -4.75
N ARG A 369 -15.58 -10.48 -4.23
CA ARG A 369 -16.77 -10.04 -4.97
C ARG A 369 -17.03 -8.53 -4.87
N PHE A 370 -16.23 -7.79 -4.12
CA PHE A 370 -16.36 -6.34 -3.93
C PHE A 370 -15.19 -5.60 -4.62
N PRO A 371 -15.41 -4.98 -5.80
CA PRO A 371 -14.32 -4.41 -6.60
C PRO A 371 -13.37 -3.44 -5.88
N PRO A 372 -13.82 -2.55 -4.97
CA PRO A 372 -12.91 -1.67 -4.22
C PRO A 372 -11.87 -2.42 -3.35
N ALA A 373 -12.14 -3.67 -2.96
CA ALA A 373 -11.17 -4.47 -2.21
C ALA A 373 -10.06 -5.07 -3.08
N TRP A 374 -10.23 -5.15 -4.41
CA TRP A 374 -9.30 -5.87 -5.29
C TRP A 374 -7.86 -5.33 -5.23
N ARG A 375 -7.67 -4.01 -5.10
CA ARG A 375 -6.34 -3.41 -4.95
C ARG A 375 -5.60 -3.88 -3.69
N MET A 376 -6.33 -4.08 -2.58
CA MET A 376 -5.80 -4.66 -1.34
C MET A 376 -5.55 -6.17 -1.52
N LEU A 377 -6.52 -6.89 -2.08
CA LEU A 377 -6.47 -8.34 -2.23
C LEU A 377 -5.35 -8.78 -3.19
N ASN A 378 -5.16 -8.11 -4.32
CA ASN A 378 -4.06 -8.38 -5.26
C ASN A 378 -2.68 -8.13 -4.63
N ARG A 379 -2.58 -7.19 -3.67
CA ARG A 379 -1.32 -6.85 -2.99
C ARG A 379 -0.98 -7.77 -1.82
N TYR A 380 -1.99 -8.18 -1.04
CA TYR A 380 -1.78 -8.87 0.24
C TYR A 380 -2.37 -10.29 0.31
N PHE A 381 -3.19 -10.72 -0.66
CA PHE A 381 -3.89 -12.01 -0.68
C PHE A 381 -3.63 -12.83 -1.96
N ILE A 382 -2.65 -12.41 -2.77
CA ILE A 382 -2.07 -13.17 -3.88
C ILE A 382 -0.54 -13.12 -3.78
N SER A 383 0.13 -14.26 -3.93
CA SER A 383 1.58 -14.31 -4.11
C SER A 383 1.92 -14.30 -5.60
N THR A 384 2.72 -13.31 -6.02
CA THR A 384 3.17 -13.14 -7.42
C THR A 384 4.67 -12.81 -7.45
N PRO A 385 5.52 -13.61 -8.13
CA PRO A 385 6.99 -13.45 -8.15
C PRO A 385 7.47 -12.19 -8.88
N GLY A 386 6.66 -11.58 -9.74
CA GLY A 386 6.93 -10.26 -10.31
C GLY A 386 6.84 -9.10 -9.29
N VAL A 387 5.93 -9.20 -8.32
CA VAL A 387 5.62 -8.15 -7.33
C VAL A 387 5.48 -8.76 -5.94
N VAL A 388 6.62 -9.18 -5.37
CA VAL A 388 6.66 -9.85 -4.08
C VAL A 388 6.35 -8.86 -2.95
N THR A 389 5.20 -9.05 -2.30
CA THR A 389 4.83 -8.34 -1.06
C THR A 389 4.98 -9.32 0.09
N VAL A 390 5.78 -8.98 1.09
CA VAL A 390 6.16 -9.89 2.19
C VAL A 390 4.95 -10.50 2.90
N PHE A 391 3.95 -9.66 3.23
CA PHE A 391 2.69 -10.09 3.85
C PHE A 391 1.82 -11.00 2.98
N SER A 392 2.01 -11.03 1.66
CA SER A 392 1.18 -11.86 0.79
C SER A 392 1.45 -13.35 0.93
N ASN A 393 2.61 -13.73 1.48
CA ASN A 393 2.92 -15.11 1.89
C ASN A 393 2.09 -15.61 3.08
N LEU A 394 1.41 -14.71 3.81
CA LEU A 394 0.46 -15.04 4.87
C LEU A 394 -0.99 -14.86 4.42
N GLY A 395 -1.32 -13.73 3.78
CA GLY A 395 -2.69 -13.45 3.35
C GLY A 395 -3.19 -14.41 2.25
N ASN A 396 -2.32 -14.89 1.37
CA ASN A 396 -2.70 -15.89 0.36
C ASN A 396 -3.21 -17.22 0.98
N THR A 397 -2.79 -17.55 2.20
CA THR A 397 -3.24 -18.74 2.97
C THR A 397 -4.69 -18.64 3.46
N PHE A 398 -5.32 -17.47 3.34
CA PHE A 398 -6.74 -17.24 3.63
C PHE A 398 -7.55 -16.82 2.39
N SER A 399 -6.96 -16.95 1.19
CA SER A 399 -7.50 -16.39 -0.05
C SER A 399 -8.00 -17.47 -1.00
N HIS A 400 -9.26 -17.36 -1.44
CA HIS A 400 -9.86 -18.24 -2.44
C HIS A 400 -10.64 -17.44 -3.47
N GLN A 401 -10.50 -17.79 -4.76
CA GLN A 401 -11.28 -17.18 -5.84
C GLN A 401 -12.54 -17.98 -6.22
N SER A 402 -12.54 -19.30 -5.98
CA SER A 402 -13.68 -20.18 -6.27
C SER A 402 -14.26 -20.81 -5.00
N PHE A 403 -15.60 -20.87 -4.95
CA PHE A 403 -16.32 -21.45 -3.82
C PHE A 403 -16.00 -22.95 -3.64
N THR A 404 -15.88 -23.70 -4.74
CA THR A 404 -15.54 -25.12 -4.72
C THR A 404 -14.15 -25.38 -4.13
N HIS A 405 -13.16 -24.51 -4.38
CA HIS A 405 -11.84 -24.64 -3.76
C HIS A 405 -11.90 -24.36 -2.26
N LEU A 406 -12.65 -23.34 -1.81
CA LEU A 406 -12.89 -23.10 -0.39
C LEU A 406 -13.60 -24.29 0.28
N LEU A 407 -14.64 -24.83 -0.36
CA LEU A 407 -15.42 -25.95 0.17
C LEU A 407 -14.54 -27.18 0.46
N TRP A 408 -13.68 -27.59 -0.48
CA TRP A 408 -12.82 -28.75 -0.27
C TRP A 408 -11.75 -28.50 0.81
N ASN A 409 -11.19 -27.28 0.91
CA ASN A 409 -10.30 -26.92 2.01
C ASN A 409 -11.03 -26.99 3.37
N ALA A 410 -12.24 -26.44 3.44
CA ALA A 410 -13.05 -26.46 4.66
C ALA A 410 -13.43 -27.88 5.10
N VAL A 411 -13.76 -28.78 4.16
CA VAL A 411 -14.07 -30.19 4.47
C VAL A 411 -12.86 -30.91 5.06
N VAL A 412 -11.67 -30.79 4.46
CA VAL A 412 -10.45 -31.44 4.98
C VAL A 412 -10.05 -30.84 6.33
N LEU A 413 -10.11 -29.50 6.46
CA LEU A 413 -9.81 -28.81 7.72
C LEU A 413 -10.79 -29.17 8.84
N TRP A 414 -12.07 -29.41 8.52
CA TRP A 414 -13.06 -29.87 9.49
C TRP A 414 -12.76 -31.28 9.99
N LEU A 415 -12.61 -32.24 9.07
CA LEU A 415 -12.44 -33.66 9.41
C LEU A 415 -11.13 -33.92 10.18
N VAL A 416 -10.03 -33.34 9.71
CA VAL A 416 -8.68 -33.62 10.25
C VAL A 416 -8.26 -32.58 11.28
N GLY A 417 -8.65 -31.32 11.09
CA GLY A 417 -8.27 -30.24 11.98
C GLY A 417 -8.94 -30.30 13.35
N ILE A 418 -10.18 -30.79 13.47
CA ILE A 418 -10.81 -30.99 14.79
C ILE A 418 -9.99 -32.00 15.59
N SER A 419 -9.69 -33.15 14.98
CA SER A 419 -8.90 -34.23 15.58
C SER A 419 -7.53 -33.73 16.04
N LEU A 420 -6.77 -33.09 15.14
CA LEU A 420 -5.46 -32.52 15.47
C LEU A 420 -5.54 -31.49 16.61
N HIS A 421 -6.56 -30.61 16.59
CA HIS A 421 -6.73 -29.59 17.65
C HIS A 421 -7.07 -30.22 19.00
N GLU A 422 -7.85 -31.30 19.04
CA GLU A 422 -8.07 -32.05 20.28
C GLU A 422 -6.79 -32.71 20.80
N ASP A 423 -5.89 -33.17 19.92
CA ASP A 423 -4.63 -33.80 20.30
C ASP A 423 -3.57 -32.79 20.79
N VAL A 424 -3.35 -31.69 20.06
CA VAL A 424 -2.25 -30.73 20.34
C VAL A 424 -2.69 -29.43 21.02
N GLY A 425 -3.99 -29.16 21.08
CA GLY A 425 -4.54 -27.90 21.59
C GLY A 425 -4.39 -26.70 20.65
N ARG A 426 -5.05 -25.60 21.01
CA ARG A 426 -5.20 -24.42 20.13
C ARG A 426 -3.89 -23.74 19.74
N GLY A 427 -2.93 -23.64 20.66
CA GLY A 427 -1.65 -22.97 20.44
C GLY A 427 -0.84 -23.66 19.33
N TYR A 428 -0.49 -24.93 19.55
CA TYR A 428 0.23 -25.73 18.56
C TYR A 428 -0.55 -25.91 17.24
N PHE A 429 -1.88 -26.09 17.29
CA PHE A 429 -2.70 -26.18 16.07
C PHE A 429 -2.58 -24.92 15.19
N LEU A 430 -2.71 -23.73 15.78
CA LEU A 430 -2.55 -22.47 15.04
C LEU A 430 -1.11 -22.31 14.54
N ALA A 431 -0.11 -22.72 15.32
CA ALA A 431 1.29 -22.67 14.90
C ALA A 431 1.59 -23.59 13.71
N MET A 432 1.05 -24.82 13.70
CA MET A 432 1.19 -25.76 12.59
C MET A 432 0.45 -25.26 11.33
N TYR A 433 -0.77 -24.70 11.48
CA TYR A 433 -1.52 -24.12 10.36
C TYR A 433 -0.78 -22.93 9.72
N LEU A 434 -0.37 -21.95 10.54
CA LEU A 434 0.28 -20.72 10.06
C LEU A 434 1.68 -20.99 9.49
N SER A 435 2.51 -21.80 10.16
CA SER A 435 3.84 -22.15 9.64
C SER A 435 3.74 -22.86 8.29
N SER A 436 2.85 -23.87 8.17
CA SER A 436 2.69 -24.64 6.94
C SER A 436 2.17 -23.80 5.77
N GLY A 437 1.26 -22.87 6.04
CA GLY A 437 0.77 -21.92 5.04
C GLY A 437 1.87 -21.00 4.50
N VAL A 438 2.68 -20.41 5.39
CA VAL A 438 3.73 -19.46 4.98
C VAL A 438 4.95 -20.17 4.39
N VAL A 439 5.35 -21.33 4.92
CA VAL A 439 6.43 -22.18 4.36
C VAL A 439 6.05 -22.69 2.96
N GLY A 440 4.82 -23.18 2.77
CA GLY A 440 4.30 -23.56 1.46
C GLY A 440 4.32 -22.38 0.47
N SER A 441 3.88 -21.20 0.91
CA SER A 441 3.87 -19.98 0.08
C SER A 441 5.28 -19.55 -0.36
N VAL A 442 6.26 -19.60 0.55
CA VAL A 442 7.66 -19.25 0.22
C VAL A 442 8.32 -20.31 -0.65
N LEU A 443 8.02 -21.60 -0.48
CA LEU A 443 8.55 -22.66 -1.36
C LEU A 443 7.97 -22.57 -2.77
N SER A 444 6.66 -22.30 -2.91
CA SER A 444 6.05 -22.03 -4.22
C SER A 444 6.66 -20.80 -4.89
N LEU A 445 6.76 -19.67 -4.18
CA LEU A 445 7.40 -18.45 -4.65
C LEU A 445 8.85 -18.71 -5.08
N SER A 446 9.61 -19.47 -4.31
CA SER A 446 11.00 -19.86 -4.61
C SER A 446 11.09 -20.66 -5.91
N ASN A 447 10.24 -21.68 -6.08
CA ASN A 447 10.15 -22.45 -7.32
C ASN A 447 9.80 -21.57 -8.54
N MET A 448 8.86 -20.63 -8.42
CA MET A 448 8.51 -19.74 -9.53
C MET A 448 9.67 -18.77 -9.88
N VAL A 449 10.33 -18.18 -8.88
CA VAL A 449 11.48 -17.27 -9.08
C VAL A 449 12.70 -18.02 -9.63
N LEU A 450 12.98 -19.24 -9.17
CA LEU A 450 14.08 -20.05 -9.67
C LEU A 450 13.89 -20.42 -11.15
N ARG A 451 12.65 -20.72 -11.55
CA ARG A 451 12.23 -21.04 -12.93
C ARG A 451 11.95 -19.81 -13.82
N ASN A 452 12.18 -18.59 -13.32
CA ASN A 452 11.90 -17.32 -14.01
C ASN A 452 10.42 -17.14 -14.47
N VAL A 453 9.46 -17.81 -13.81
CA VAL A 453 8.03 -17.70 -14.13
C VAL A 453 7.43 -16.52 -13.37
N LEU A 454 7.49 -15.31 -13.94
CA LEU A 454 7.17 -14.08 -13.21
C LEU A 454 5.68 -13.68 -13.15
N ILE A 455 4.85 -14.26 -14.03
CA ILE A 455 3.44 -13.87 -14.26
C ILE A 455 2.45 -14.82 -13.54
N SER A 456 2.92 -15.98 -13.07
CA SER A 456 2.06 -16.93 -12.37
C SER A 456 1.70 -16.42 -10.97
N SER A 457 0.47 -16.63 -10.54
CA SER A 457 0.00 -16.30 -9.19
C SER A 457 -0.33 -17.56 -8.38
N SER A 458 -0.19 -17.48 -7.06
CA SER A 458 -0.58 -18.54 -6.11
C SER A 458 -1.43 -17.98 -4.97
N LEU A 459 -2.51 -18.69 -4.64
CA LEU A 459 -3.44 -18.42 -3.53
C LEU A 459 -4.19 -19.69 -3.11
N GLY A 460 -4.50 -19.82 -1.83
CA GLY A 460 -5.28 -20.91 -1.26
C GLY A 460 -4.78 -21.34 0.12
N ALA A 461 -5.73 -21.69 1.00
CA ALA A 461 -5.42 -22.33 2.29
C ALA A 461 -4.80 -23.72 2.18
N SER A 462 -4.71 -24.31 0.98
CA SER A 462 -4.40 -25.72 0.80
C SER A 462 -2.98 -26.12 1.21
N GLY A 463 -2.01 -25.20 1.21
CA GLY A 463 -0.69 -25.44 1.84
C GLY A 463 -0.77 -25.56 3.37
N ALA A 464 -1.58 -24.72 4.03
CA ALA A 464 -1.81 -24.82 5.47
C ALA A 464 -2.61 -26.08 5.85
N VAL A 465 -3.63 -26.43 5.05
CA VAL A 465 -4.44 -27.64 5.24
C VAL A 465 -3.62 -28.92 4.98
N ALA A 466 -2.75 -28.92 3.97
CA ALA A 466 -1.78 -29.99 3.73
C ALA A 466 -0.86 -30.22 4.95
N GLY A 467 -0.37 -29.13 5.56
CA GLY A 467 0.41 -29.21 6.80
C GLY A 467 -0.36 -29.72 8.01
N VAL A 468 -1.60 -29.26 8.24
CA VAL A 468 -2.50 -29.82 9.27
C VAL A 468 -2.71 -31.32 9.07
N PHE A 469 -2.91 -31.76 7.83
CA PHE A 469 -3.05 -33.17 7.50
C PHE A 469 -1.76 -33.98 7.76
N ALA A 470 -0.59 -33.48 7.34
CA ALA A 470 0.68 -34.13 7.65
C ALA A 470 0.97 -34.21 9.15
N ALA A 471 0.69 -33.14 9.91
CA ALA A 471 0.87 -33.11 11.35
C ALA A 471 -0.01 -34.17 12.03
N TYR A 472 -1.29 -34.26 11.67
CA TYR A 472 -2.20 -35.29 12.18
C TYR A 472 -1.68 -36.71 11.88
N CYS A 473 -1.28 -36.99 10.64
CA CYS A 473 -0.75 -38.31 10.25
C CYS A 473 0.60 -38.64 10.90
N THR A 474 1.38 -37.64 11.31
CA THR A 474 2.65 -37.82 12.04
C THR A 474 2.42 -38.14 13.51
N ILE A 475 1.43 -37.48 14.13
CA ILE A 475 1.03 -37.62 15.53
C ILE A 475 0.26 -38.92 15.76
N ASN A 476 -0.67 -39.24 14.88
CA ASN A 476 -1.52 -40.43 14.94
C ASN A 476 -1.21 -41.42 13.80
N PRO A 477 0.05 -41.92 13.66
CA PRO A 477 0.45 -42.71 12.50
C PRO A 477 -0.45 -43.93 12.30
N SER A 478 -0.74 -44.65 13.39
CA SER A 478 -1.57 -45.88 13.37
C SER A 478 -3.08 -45.65 13.45
N SER A 479 -3.56 -44.40 13.33
CA SER A 479 -4.99 -44.15 13.14
C SER A 479 -5.43 -44.60 11.75
N ARG A 480 -6.65 -45.13 11.63
CA ARG A 480 -7.23 -45.51 10.34
C ARG A 480 -7.98 -44.32 9.76
N ILE A 481 -7.63 -43.90 8.55
CA ILE A 481 -8.34 -42.83 7.85
C ILE A 481 -9.43 -43.46 6.98
N THR A 482 -10.68 -43.28 7.39
CA THR A 482 -11.88 -43.65 6.63
C THR A 482 -12.35 -42.46 5.79
N ILE A 483 -12.66 -42.73 4.51
CA ILE A 483 -13.32 -41.72 3.67
C ILE A 483 -14.82 -41.82 3.92
N TRP A 484 -15.34 -40.92 4.74
CA TRP A 484 -16.73 -40.90 5.23
C TRP A 484 -17.83 -40.95 4.14
N LEU A 485 -17.51 -40.57 2.89
CA LEU A 485 -18.47 -40.57 1.79
C LEU A 485 -18.74 -41.97 1.18
N LEU A 486 -17.95 -42.99 1.52
CA LEU A 486 -18.15 -44.35 1.01
C LEU A 486 -19.05 -45.20 1.93
N PRO A 487 -19.81 -46.17 1.37
CA PRO A 487 -20.54 -47.14 2.17
C PRO A 487 -19.64 -47.85 3.18
N GLU A 488 -20.17 -48.16 4.36
CA GLU A 488 -19.37 -48.58 5.53
C GLU A 488 -18.44 -49.77 5.23
N ASP A 489 -18.91 -50.74 4.45
CA ASP A 489 -18.11 -51.91 4.03
C ASP A 489 -16.93 -51.50 3.15
N LEU A 490 -17.17 -50.66 2.15
CA LEU A 490 -16.13 -50.18 1.24
C LEU A 490 -15.17 -49.21 1.96
N ALA A 491 -15.66 -48.42 2.92
CA ALA A 491 -14.82 -47.60 3.79
C ALA A 491 -13.87 -48.45 4.65
N ARG A 492 -14.31 -49.62 5.17
CA ARG A 492 -13.45 -50.58 5.88
C ARG A 492 -12.37 -51.18 4.97
N TRP A 493 -12.71 -51.53 3.72
CA TRP A 493 -11.73 -52.05 2.74
C TRP A 493 -10.70 -51.00 2.29
N VAL A 494 -11.10 -49.72 2.19
CA VAL A 494 -10.21 -48.61 1.79
C VAL A 494 -9.48 -47.97 2.98
N SER A 495 -9.81 -48.36 4.22
CA SER A 495 -9.18 -47.87 5.45
C SER A 495 -7.69 -48.23 5.50
N CYS A 496 -6.84 -47.22 5.31
CA CYS A 496 -5.39 -47.34 5.45
C CYS A 496 -4.89 -46.61 6.72
N GLU A 497 -3.69 -47.01 7.14
CA GLU A 497 -2.96 -46.34 8.22
C GLU A 497 -2.60 -44.90 7.82
N ALA A 498 -2.74 -43.93 8.72
CA ALA A 498 -2.56 -42.51 8.42
C ALA A 498 -1.16 -42.17 7.88
N SER A 499 -0.12 -42.84 8.37
CA SER A 499 1.25 -42.73 7.85
C SER A 499 1.34 -43.19 6.38
N SER A 500 0.70 -44.32 6.05
CA SER A 500 0.62 -44.87 4.70
C SER A 500 -0.23 -43.99 3.77
N PHE A 501 -1.32 -43.42 4.28
CA PHE A 501 -2.17 -42.50 3.52
C PHE A 501 -1.44 -41.18 3.21
N LEU A 502 -0.70 -40.62 4.18
CA LEU A 502 0.16 -39.45 3.94
C LEU A 502 1.22 -39.74 2.86
N PHE A 503 1.92 -40.87 2.96
CA PHE A 503 2.88 -41.29 1.95
C PHE A 503 2.24 -41.40 0.55
N PHE A 504 1.08 -42.05 0.45
CA PHE A 504 0.34 -42.19 -0.81
C PHE A 504 -0.08 -40.83 -1.39
N VAL A 505 -0.62 -39.92 -0.57
CA VAL A 505 -1.04 -38.58 -1.02
C VAL A 505 0.16 -37.76 -1.52
N VAL A 506 1.27 -37.73 -0.77
CA VAL A 506 2.50 -37.03 -1.17
C VAL A 506 3.08 -37.62 -2.46
N ALA A 507 3.15 -38.95 -2.57
CA ALA A 507 3.62 -39.63 -3.78
C ALA A 507 2.72 -39.33 -4.99
N LEU A 508 1.40 -39.33 -4.82
CA LEU A 508 0.44 -38.99 -5.87
C LEU A 508 0.57 -37.52 -6.32
N GLU A 509 0.83 -36.59 -5.41
CA GLU A 509 1.09 -35.19 -5.78
C GLU A 509 2.41 -35.00 -6.51
N ILE A 510 3.49 -35.68 -6.09
CA ILE A 510 4.76 -35.67 -6.83
C ILE A 510 4.56 -36.26 -8.23
N LEU A 511 3.75 -37.32 -8.37
CA LEU A 511 3.39 -37.90 -9.66
C LEU A 511 2.58 -36.92 -10.52
N CYS A 512 1.57 -36.25 -9.97
CA CYS A 512 0.79 -35.24 -10.68
C CYS A 512 1.61 -33.97 -11.03
N MET A 513 2.61 -33.64 -10.22
CA MET A 513 3.53 -32.56 -10.50
C MET A 513 4.49 -32.92 -11.65
N THR A 514 5.01 -34.14 -11.68
CA THR A 514 6.01 -34.59 -12.67
C THR A 514 5.39 -35.01 -14.00
N VAL A 515 4.27 -35.73 -13.99
CA VAL A 515 3.60 -36.28 -15.19
C VAL A 515 2.61 -35.26 -15.80
N PRO A 516 2.86 -34.69 -17.00
CA PRO A 516 2.04 -33.61 -17.54
C PRO A 516 0.58 -33.97 -17.81
N SER A 517 0.28 -35.22 -18.16
CA SER A 517 -1.09 -35.71 -18.41
C SER A 517 -1.93 -35.86 -17.13
N MET A 518 -1.29 -36.00 -15.96
CA MET A 518 -1.96 -36.08 -14.66
C MET A 518 -2.06 -34.72 -13.94
N ARG A 519 -1.34 -33.70 -14.45
CA ARG A 519 -1.26 -32.38 -13.81
C ARG A 519 -2.59 -31.62 -13.93
N ARG A 520 -3.22 -31.34 -12.79
CA ARG A 520 -4.42 -30.49 -12.72
C ARG A 520 -4.02 -29.02 -12.86
N ARG A 521 -4.70 -28.30 -13.77
CA ARG A 521 -4.53 -26.84 -13.91
C ARG A 521 -5.09 -26.14 -12.67
N GLY A 522 -4.35 -25.14 -12.16
CA GLY A 522 -4.75 -24.37 -10.99
C GLY A 522 -4.41 -25.01 -9.63
N THR A 523 -3.63 -26.09 -9.59
CA THR A 523 -3.12 -26.70 -8.35
C THR A 523 -1.65 -26.33 -8.14
N ASP A 524 -1.32 -25.82 -6.95
CA ASP A 524 0.05 -25.47 -6.55
C ASP A 524 0.69 -26.57 -5.71
N TYR A 525 1.18 -27.60 -6.41
CA TYR A 525 1.84 -28.77 -5.81
C TYR A 525 3.06 -28.41 -4.95
N VAL A 526 3.77 -27.31 -5.26
CA VAL A 526 4.96 -26.93 -4.47
C VAL A 526 4.55 -26.28 -3.15
N ALA A 527 3.46 -25.51 -3.12
CA ALA A 527 2.87 -25.04 -1.87
C ALA A 527 2.35 -26.21 -1.00
N HIS A 528 1.77 -27.24 -1.61
CA HIS A 528 1.30 -28.44 -0.90
C HIS A 528 2.47 -29.23 -0.30
N LEU A 529 3.51 -29.53 -1.08
CA LEU A 529 4.73 -30.18 -0.60
C LEU A 529 5.42 -29.41 0.53
N GLY A 530 5.48 -28.07 0.43
CA GLY A 530 5.98 -27.23 1.52
C GLY A 530 5.12 -27.27 2.77
N GLY A 531 3.80 -27.34 2.60
CA GLY A 531 2.84 -27.57 3.67
C GLY A 531 3.06 -28.91 4.38
N TYR A 532 3.08 -30.01 3.62
CA TYR A 532 3.33 -31.36 4.15
C TYR A 532 4.66 -31.44 4.90
N ALA A 533 5.75 -30.86 4.36
CA ALA A 533 7.05 -30.85 5.01
C ALA A 533 7.03 -30.07 6.35
N SER A 534 6.41 -28.89 6.38
CA SER A 534 6.28 -28.08 7.60
C SER A 534 5.42 -28.77 8.66
N GLY A 535 4.28 -29.35 8.26
CA GLY A 535 3.38 -30.08 9.14
C GLY A 535 3.99 -31.36 9.71
N PHE A 536 4.70 -32.13 8.88
CA PHE A 536 5.44 -33.32 9.30
C PHE A 536 6.52 -32.97 10.33
N LEU A 537 7.35 -31.95 10.08
CA LEU A 537 8.35 -31.48 11.03
C LEU A 537 7.71 -30.98 12.33
N GLY A 538 6.64 -30.18 12.25
CA GLY A 538 5.89 -29.71 13.42
C GLY A 538 5.34 -30.85 14.27
N GLY A 539 4.75 -31.87 13.63
CA GLY A 539 4.27 -33.08 14.30
C GLY A 539 5.40 -33.88 14.97
N LEU A 540 6.56 -34.03 14.31
CA LEU A 540 7.73 -34.69 14.90
C LEU A 540 8.28 -33.93 16.12
N PHE A 541 8.39 -32.60 16.04
CA PHE A 541 8.82 -31.79 17.19
C PHE A 541 7.86 -31.91 18.37
N TRP A 542 6.55 -31.80 18.12
CA TRP A 542 5.53 -31.94 19.16
C TRP A 542 5.60 -33.31 19.84
N ARG A 543 5.70 -34.40 19.07
CA ARG A 543 5.86 -35.76 19.62
C ARG A 543 7.13 -35.91 20.45
N ARG A 544 8.26 -35.37 20.00
CA ARG A 544 9.54 -35.45 20.74
C ARG A 544 9.46 -34.76 22.10
N GLU A 545 8.69 -33.68 22.19
CA GLU A 545 8.49 -32.92 23.43
C GLU A 545 7.45 -33.57 24.36
N HIS A 546 6.39 -34.18 23.82
CA HIS A 546 5.25 -34.68 24.59
C HIS A 546 5.19 -36.21 24.78
N GLU A 547 5.98 -37.00 24.04
CA GLU A 547 6.08 -38.47 24.15
C GLU A 547 7.49 -38.97 24.55
N PRO A 548 8.08 -38.54 25.70
CA PRO A 548 9.48 -38.86 26.04
C PRO A 548 9.79 -40.35 26.32
N ASN A 549 8.80 -41.23 26.44
CA ASN A 549 8.94 -42.58 27.01
C ASN A 549 8.74 -43.75 26.01
N LEU A 550 9.17 -43.61 24.75
CA LEU A 550 9.14 -44.69 23.74
C LEU A 550 10.48 -45.43 23.56
N HIS A 551 11.52 -45.10 24.34
CA HIS A 551 12.86 -45.69 24.24
C HIS A 551 13.37 -46.35 25.55
N SER A 552 12.49 -46.51 26.55
CA SER A 552 12.80 -47.07 27.88
C SER A 552 11.81 -48.18 28.29
N GLY A 553 11.57 -49.13 27.37
CA GLY A 553 10.75 -50.31 27.65
C GLY A 553 10.44 -51.11 26.38
N GLY A 554 10.95 -52.34 26.29
CA GLY A 554 10.70 -53.21 25.13
C GLY A 554 9.25 -53.66 25.04
N GLY A 555 8.60 -53.44 23.89
CA GLY A 555 7.29 -53.99 23.59
C GLY A 555 6.50 -53.17 22.59
N TRP A 556 6.29 -53.70 21.38
CA TRP A 556 5.24 -53.23 20.45
C TRP A 556 3.86 -53.60 21.00
N GLY A 557 3.44 -52.89 22.06
CA GLY A 557 2.29 -53.22 22.89
C GLY A 557 1.01 -52.47 22.52
N LYS A 558 0.30 -52.95 21.48
CA LYS A 558 -1.16 -52.78 21.26
C LYS A 558 -1.81 -51.48 21.79
N ASN A 559 -1.41 -50.31 21.29
CA ASN A 559 -2.34 -49.20 21.24
C ASN A 559 -3.46 -49.57 20.26
N ARG A 560 -4.69 -49.82 20.77
CA ARG A 560 -5.86 -49.94 19.88
C ARG A 560 -5.99 -48.64 19.08
N PRO A 561 -6.28 -48.68 17.78
CA PRO A 561 -6.60 -47.47 17.04
C PRO A 561 -7.85 -46.88 17.70
N LYS A 562 -7.69 -45.71 18.33
CA LYS A 562 -8.84 -44.87 18.67
C LYS A 562 -9.40 -44.38 17.33
N GLU A 563 -10.67 -44.67 17.06
CA GLU A 563 -11.33 -44.03 15.93
C GLU A 563 -11.35 -42.52 16.20
N PRO A 564 -11.26 -41.66 15.16
CA PRO A 564 -11.33 -40.22 15.38
C PRO A 564 -12.64 -39.86 16.09
N ARG A 565 -12.61 -39.13 17.21
CA ARG A 565 -13.80 -38.89 18.04
C ARG A 565 -14.98 -38.25 17.31
N TRP A 566 -14.72 -37.51 16.22
CA TRP A 566 -15.78 -36.98 15.36
C TRP A 566 -16.55 -38.08 14.62
N TYR A 567 -15.94 -39.23 14.35
CA TYR A 567 -16.55 -40.40 13.70
C TYR A 567 -17.52 -41.10 14.65
N GLU A 568 -17.12 -41.33 15.91
CA GLU A 568 -17.99 -41.85 16.99
C GLU A 568 -19.19 -40.91 17.20
N LYS A 569 -18.92 -39.61 17.42
CA LYS A 569 -19.93 -38.54 17.59
C LYS A 569 -20.85 -38.37 16.38
N PHE A 570 -20.38 -38.67 15.16
CA PHE A 570 -21.19 -38.63 13.94
C PHE A 570 -22.09 -39.87 13.79
N LEU A 571 -21.60 -41.05 14.18
CA LEU A 571 -22.36 -42.30 14.16
C LEU A 571 -23.32 -42.44 15.35
N GLY A 572 -23.30 -41.52 16.32
CA GLY A 572 -24.16 -41.53 17.49
C GLY A 572 -23.79 -42.64 18.48
N ARG A 573 -22.50 -42.96 18.60
CA ARG A 573 -21.94 -43.92 19.56
C ARG A 573 -21.21 -43.23 20.70
#